data_AF-A0AAW0IGJ0-F1
#
_entry.id   AF-A0AAW0IGJ0-F1
#
_cell.length_a   1.000
_cell.length_b   1.000
_cell.length_c   1.000
_cell.angle_alpha   90.00
_cell.angle_beta   90.00
_cell.angle_gamma   90.00
#
_symmetry.space_group_name_H-M   'P 1'
#
loop_
_entity.id
_entity.type
_entity.pdbx_description
1 polymer ?
#
loop_
_entity_poly.entity_id
_entity_poly.type
_entity_poly.pdbx_seq_one_letter_code
_entity_poly.pdbx_strand_id
1 'polypeptide(L)'
;MTPLLRGMIVSNEPGYYEDHAFGIRIENLLYVKDVDTPNRFGGVGYLGFEKLTFVPIQSKLIDLSLLSAVEVDWLNDYHSQVWEKVSPLLDGSARQWLWNNTRPLVKQ
;
A
#
# COMPACT_ATOMS: atom_id res chain seq x y z
N MET A 1 8.18 24.75 -8.06
CA MET A 1 7.90 23.35 -7.67
C MET A 1 9.14 22.53 -7.98
N THR A 2 9.46 21.56 -7.13
CA THR A 2 10.63 20.68 -7.30
C THR A 2 10.16 19.33 -7.83
N PRO A 3 10.77 18.80 -8.90
CA PRO A 3 10.39 17.48 -9.42
C PRO A 3 10.83 16.36 -8.47
N LEU A 4 10.09 15.24 -8.48
CA LEU A 4 10.56 13.99 -7.89
C LEU A 4 11.71 13.45 -8.74
N LEU A 5 12.78 13.02 -8.07
CA LEU A 5 13.94 12.41 -8.71
C LEU A 5 14.10 10.98 -8.22
N ARG A 6 14.59 10.11 -9.10
CA ARG A 6 15.02 8.76 -8.73
C ARG A 6 15.94 8.81 -7.50
N GLY A 7 15.74 7.89 -6.57
CA GLY A 7 16.53 7.81 -5.35
C GLY A 7 15.88 8.54 -4.16
N MET A 8 14.89 9.41 -4.40
CA MET A 8 14.14 10.04 -3.32
C MET A 8 13.24 9.04 -2.60
N ILE A 9 13.07 9.25 -1.29
CA ILE A 9 12.06 8.60 -0.45
C ILE A 9 11.07 9.68 -0.03
N VAL A 10 9.77 9.40 -0.19
CA VAL A 10 8.67 10.30 0.17
C VAL A 10 7.60 9.53 0.94
N SER A 11 6.87 10.22 1.82
CA SER A 11 5.64 9.68 2.41
C SER A 11 4.47 9.82 1.42
N ASN A 12 3.58 8.85 1.44
CA ASN A 12 2.24 8.93 0.85
C ASN A 12 1.24 8.71 1.99
N GLU A 13 0.62 9.79 2.45
CA GLU A 13 -0.05 9.85 3.75
C GLU A 13 -1.40 10.61 3.76
N PRO A 14 -2.34 10.32 2.84
CA PRO A 14 -3.65 10.95 2.87
C PRO A 14 -4.36 10.70 4.21
N GLY A 15 -5.13 11.68 4.67
CA GLY A 15 -5.87 11.60 5.93
C GLY A 15 -7.10 12.48 5.97
N TYR A 16 -7.98 12.18 6.91
CA TYR A 16 -9.21 12.90 7.21
C TYR A 16 -9.35 13.03 8.73
N TYR A 17 -9.84 14.18 9.19
CA TYR A 17 -10.01 14.48 10.61
C TYR A 17 -11.36 15.13 10.83
N GLU A 18 -12.18 14.51 11.68
CA GLU A 18 -13.46 15.04 12.16
C GLU A 18 -13.25 15.60 13.57
N ASP A 19 -13.40 16.91 13.71
CA ASP A 19 -13.20 17.59 14.98
C ASP A 19 -14.09 16.99 16.08
N HIS A 20 -13.50 16.80 17.26
CA HIS A 20 -14.17 16.22 18.43
C HIS A 20 -14.72 14.80 18.24
N ALA A 21 -14.35 14.10 17.16
CA ALA A 21 -14.73 12.71 16.92
C ALA A 21 -13.52 11.82 16.65
N PHE A 22 -13.03 11.74 15.41
CA PHE A 22 -11.98 10.80 15.03
C PHE A 22 -11.05 11.35 13.95
N GLY A 23 -9.91 10.69 13.76
CA GLY A 23 -8.97 10.98 12.69
C GLY A 23 -8.43 9.70 12.07
N ILE A 24 -8.17 9.75 10.77
CA ILE A 24 -7.64 8.63 9.98
C ILE A 24 -6.50 9.19 9.13
N ARG A 25 -5.38 8.48 9.12
CA ARG A 25 -4.27 8.68 8.17
C ARG A 25 -3.73 7.33 7.77
N ILE A 26 -3.54 7.09 6.48
CA ILE A 26 -2.94 5.87 5.95
C ILE A 26 -1.64 6.26 5.29
N GLU A 27 -0.52 5.83 5.87
CA GLU A 27 0.82 6.27 5.47
C GLU A 27 1.72 5.11 5.04
N ASN A 28 2.32 5.23 3.87
CA ASN A 28 3.44 4.39 3.42
C ASN A 28 4.62 5.25 2.97
N LEU A 29 5.84 4.76 3.19
CA LEU A 29 7.03 5.31 2.54
C LEU A 29 7.18 4.70 1.14
N LEU A 30 7.47 5.56 0.17
CA LEU A 30 7.65 5.21 -1.23
C LEU A 30 9.04 5.63 -1.72
N TYR A 31 9.72 4.72 -2.40
CA TYR A 31 10.98 4.97 -3.09
C TYR A 31 10.74 5.28 -4.56
N VAL A 32 11.27 6.40 -5.05
CA VAL A 32 11.15 6.81 -6.46
C VAL A 32 12.18 6.08 -7.31
N LYS A 33 11.72 5.32 -8.30
CA LYS A 33 12.56 4.52 -9.21
C LYS A 33 12.11 4.64 -10.66
N ASP A 34 13.02 4.29 -11.57
CA ASP A 34 12.65 4.08 -12.96
C ASP A 34 11.71 2.86 -13.07
N VAL A 35 10.70 2.96 -13.94
CA VAL A 35 9.79 1.86 -14.26
C VAL A 35 9.67 1.69 -15.77
N ASP A 36 9.58 0.44 -16.20
CA ASP A 36 9.30 0.09 -17.57
C ASP A 36 7.80 0.14 -17.85
N THR A 37 7.42 0.93 -18.85
CA THR A 37 6.06 1.04 -19.35
C THR A 37 5.99 0.44 -20.77
N PRO A 38 4.80 -0.01 -21.24
CA PRO A 38 4.66 -0.58 -22.58
C PRO A 38 5.10 0.36 -23.71
N ASN A 39 5.04 1.67 -23.48
CA ASN A 39 5.41 2.70 -24.45
C ASN A 39 6.42 3.68 -23.82
N ARG A 40 7.32 4.22 -24.66
CA ARG A 40 8.28 5.28 -24.30
C ARG A 40 8.20 6.44 -25.28
N PHE A 41 7.45 7.49 -24.93
CA PHE A 41 7.32 8.66 -25.79
C PHE A 41 8.61 9.48 -25.80
N GLY A 42 9.16 9.77 -26.98
CA GLY A 42 10.39 10.56 -27.13
C GLY A 42 11.65 9.95 -26.51
N GLY A 43 11.65 8.63 -26.22
CA GLY A 43 12.76 7.95 -25.56
C GLY A 43 12.94 8.29 -24.08
N VAL A 44 11.98 9.00 -23.47
CA VAL A 44 12.05 9.41 -22.06
C VAL A 44 11.62 8.25 -21.15
N GLY A 45 12.37 8.03 -20.07
CA GLY A 45 12.02 7.05 -19.04
C GLY A 45 10.91 7.55 -18.12
N TYR A 46 10.11 6.63 -17.56
CA TYR A 46 9.06 6.94 -16.60
C TYR A 46 9.52 6.59 -15.19
N LEU A 47 9.05 7.38 -14.22
CA LEU A 47 9.23 7.11 -12.81
C LEU A 47 7.99 6.41 -12.25
N GLY A 48 8.21 5.55 -11.27
CA GLY A 48 7.18 4.94 -10.45
C GLY A 48 7.65 4.79 -9.02
N PHE A 49 6.81 4.16 -8.20
CA PHE A 49 7.04 4.00 -6.77
C PHE A 49 7.24 2.54 -6.40
N GLU A 50 8.20 2.31 -5.53
CA GLU A 50 8.35 1.05 -4.79
C GLU A 50 7.97 1.28 -3.33
N LYS A 51 7.14 0.40 -2.78
CA LYS A 51 6.68 0.48 -1.38
C LYS A 51 7.80 0.00 -0.46
N LEU A 52 8.08 0.76 0.60
CA LEU A 52 9.02 0.36 1.66
C LEU A 52 8.29 -0.15 2.91
N THR A 53 7.12 0.40 3.20
CA THR A 53 6.28 -0.03 4.33
C THR A 53 5.51 -1.31 3.98
N PHE A 54 5.60 -2.33 4.84
CA PHE A 54 4.83 -3.57 4.74
C PHE A 54 4.12 -3.87 6.06
N VAL A 55 2.98 -3.20 6.25
CA VAL A 55 2.06 -3.38 7.39
C VAL A 55 0.63 -3.51 6.86
N PRO A 56 -0.20 -4.44 7.35
CA PRO A 56 -1.55 -4.61 6.82
C PRO A 56 -2.40 -3.36 7.03
N ILE A 57 -3.13 -2.94 5.99
CA ILE A 57 -4.22 -1.96 6.12
C ILE A 57 -5.43 -2.66 6.75
N GLN A 58 -6.05 -2.05 7.77
CA GLN A 58 -7.11 -2.65 8.57
C GLN A 58 -8.41 -2.82 7.77
N SER A 59 -8.72 -4.06 7.38
CA SER A 59 -9.89 -4.39 6.54
C SER A 59 -11.23 -4.10 7.21
N LYS A 60 -11.32 -4.13 8.54
CA LYS A 60 -12.56 -3.82 9.28
C LYS A 60 -13.04 -2.37 9.11
N LEU A 61 -12.16 -1.46 8.66
CA LEU A 61 -12.46 -0.04 8.46
C LEU A 61 -12.74 0.30 6.99
N ILE A 62 -12.83 -0.71 6.12
CA ILE A 62 -13.01 -0.52 4.68
C ILE A 62 -14.47 -0.79 4.32
N ASP A 63 -15.12 0.22 3.75
CA ASP A 63 -16.38 0.02 3.04
C ASP A 63 -16.08 -0.50 1.62
N LEU A 64 -16.27 -1.81 1.41
CA LEU A 64 -15.99 -2.47 0.12
C LEU A 64 -16.91 -1.99 -1.01
N SER A 65 -18.04 -1.34 -0.71
CA SER A 65 -18.93 -0.79 -1.74
C SER A 65 -18.28 0.38 -2.48
N LEU A 66 -17.37 1.11 -1.81
CA LEU A 66 -16.65 2.27 -2.36
C LEU A 66 -15.44 1.87 -3.21
N LEU A 67 -14.94 0.63 -3.09
CA LEU A 67 -13.78 0.16 -3.84
C LEU A 67 -14.17 -0.46 -5.18
N SER A 68 -13.44 -0.13 -6.23
CA SER A 68 -13.44 -0.86 -7.50
C SER A 68 -12.81 -2.25 -7.35
N ALA A 69 -13.03 -3.13 -8.34
CA ALA A 69 -12.40 -4.44 -8.36
C ALA A 69 -10.86 -4.34 -8.36
N VAL A 70 -10.31 -3.38 -9.11
CA VAL A 70 -8.85 -3.14 -9.20
C VAL A 70 -8.26 -2.71 -7.85
N GLU A 71 -8.98 -1.91 -7.07
CA GLU A 71 -8.53 -1.50 -5.73
C GLU A 71 -8.60 -2.65 -4.72
N VAL A 72 -9.60 -3.52 -4.82
CA VAL A 72 -9.68 -4.75 -4.02
C VAL A 72 -8.51 -5.68 -4.36
N ASP A 73 -8.24 -5.88 -5.64
CA ASP A 73 -7.11 -6.69 -6.11
C ASP A 73 -5.77 -6.10 -5.65
N TRP A 74 -5.60 -4.78 -5.75
CA TRP A 74 -4.41 -4.09 -5.25
C TRP A 74 -4.20 -4.31 -3.75
N LEU A 75 -5.26 -4.23 -2.95
CA LEU A 75 -5.17 -4.42 -1.50
C LEU A 75 -4.86 -5.88 -1.13
N ASN A 76 -5.45 -6.83 -1.86
CA ASN A 76 -5.17 -8.26 -1.70
C ASN A 76 -3.71 -8.60 -2.06
N ASP A 77 -3.21 -8.07 -3.19
CA ASP A 77 -1.81 -8.20 -3.59
C ASP A 77 -0.87 -7.57 -2.54
N TYR A 78 -1.19 -6.37 -2.05
CA TYR A 78 -0.43 -5.72 -0.99
C TYR A 78 -0.39 -6.58 0.29
N HIS A 79 -1.53 -7.10 0.75
CA HIS A 79 -1.60 -7.97 1.92
C HIS A 79 -0.83 -9.29 1.72
N SER A 80 -0.84 -9.89 0.53
CA SER A 80 0.00 -11.06 0.20
C SER A 80 1.48 -10.73 0.35
N GLN A 81 1.93 -9.61 -0.22
CA GLN A 81 3.32 -9.16 -0.10
C GLN A 81 3.72 -8.88 1.36
N VAL A 82 2.82 -8.31 2.17
CA VAL A 82 3.04 -8.12 3.61
C VAL A 82 3.24 -9.48 4.29
N TRP A 83 2.36 -10.45 4.04
CA TRP A 83 2.50 -11.79 4.60
C TRP A 83 3.81 -12.46 4.20
N GLU A 84 4.15 -12.46 2.91
CA GLU A 84 5.36 -13.09 2.35
C GLU A 84 6.64 -12.50 2.94
N LYS A 85 6.71 -11.17 3.08
CA LYS A 85 7.91 -10.48 3.57
C LYS A 85 8.05 -10.55 5.09
N VAL A 86 6.94 -10.45 5.82
CA VAL A 86 6.97 -10.24 7.29
C VAL A 86 6.76 -11.55 8.05
N SER A 87 5.92 -12.47 7.56
CA SER A 87 5.62 -13.71 8.30
C SER A 87 6.82 -14.61 8.61
N PRO A 88 7.89 -14.69 7.78
CA PRO A 88 9.08 -15.48 8.13
C PRO A 88 9.88 -14.91 9.31
N LEU A 89 9.64 -13.65 9.67
CA LEU A 89 10.31 -12.93 10.77
C LEU A 89 9.51 -12.99 12.07
N LEU A 90 8.34 -13.63 12.08
CA LEU A 90 7.41 -13.68 13.20
C LEU A 90 7.08 -15.12 13.58
N ASP A 91 6.78 -15.32 14.86
CA ASP A 91 6.34 -16.58 15.41
C ASP A 91 5.10 -16.41 16.31
N GLY A 92 4.46 -17.54 16.65
CA GLY A 92 3.37 -17.61 17.63
C GLY A 92 2.20 -16.65 17.34
N SER A 93 1.79 -15.91 18.37
CA SER A 93 0.62 -15.01 18.30
C SER A 93 0.81 -13.86 17.32
N ALA A 94 2.03 -13.34 17.15
CA ALA A 94 2.31 -12.26 16.21
C ALA A 94 2.12 -12.71 14.75
N ARG A 95 2.63 -13.91 14.42
CA ARG A 95 2.42 -14.50 13.07
C ARG A 95 0.95 -14.80 12.81
N GLN A 96 0.24 -15.35 13.80
CA GLN A 96 -1.20 -15.60 13.67
C GLN A 96 -2.01 -14.30 13.50
N TRP A 97 -1.63 -13.24 14.23
CA TRP A 97 -2.22 -11.93 14.06
C TRP A 97 -2.01 -11.40 12.64
N LEU A 98 -0.79 -11.53 12.10
CA LEU A 98 -0.49 -11.10 10.74
C LEU A 98 -1.37 -11.85 9.73
N TRP A 99 -1.44 -13.19 9.85
CA TRP A 99 -2.28 -14.03 8.98
C TRP A 99 -3.73 -13.57 8.96
N ASN A 100 -4.29 -13.26 10.14
CA ASN A 100 -5.68 -12.84 10.27
C ASN A 100 -5.95 -11.46 9.64
N ASN A 101 -4.94 -10.58 9.58
CA ASN A 101 -5.05 -9.21 9.05
C ASN A 101 -4.55 -9.06 7.61
N THR A 102 -4.03 -10.11 6.98
CA THR A 102 -3.63 -10.13 5.55
C THR A 102 -4.50 -11.08 4.71
N ARG A 103 -5.69 -11.44 5.19
CA ARG A 103 -6.59 -12.33 4.45
C ARG A 103 -7.20 -11.61 3.24
N PRO A 104 -7.37 -12.28 2.10
CA PRO A 104 -8.03 -11.70 0.95
C PRO A 104 -9.43 -11.20 1.27
N LEU A 105 -9.74 -10.00 0.78
CA LEU A 105 -11.07 -9.43 0.75
C LEU A 105 -11.86 -10.02 -0.41
N VAL A 106 -13.13 -10.34 -0.14
CA VAL A 106 -14.08 -10.84 -1.12
C VAL A 106 -15.23 -9.85 -1.17
N LYS A 107 -15.45 -9.22 -2.32
CA LYS A 107 -16.61 -8.36 -2.55
C LYS A 107 -17.83 -9.27 -2.70
N GLN A 108 -18.85 -9.05 -1.86
CA GLN A 108 -20.13 -9.76 -1.96
C GLN A 108 -20.98 -9.19 -3.09
#